data_AF-A0A7J9TDG1-F1
#
_entry.id   AF-A0A7J9TDG1-F1
#
_cell.length_a   1.000
_cell.length_b   1.000
_cell.length_c   1.000
_cell.angle_alpha   90.00
_cell.angle_beta   90.00
_cell.angle_gamma   90.00
#
_symmetry.space_group_name_H-M   'P 1'
#
loop_
_entity.id
_entity.type
_entity.pdbx_description
1 polymer ?
#
loop_
_entity_poly.entity_id
_entity_poly.type
_entity_poly.pdbx_seq_one_letter_code
_entity_poly.pdbx_strand_id
1 'polypeptide(L)'
;MAKKYTRKGHKTRSAGRFGVRYGRKNRKLVADIEERMRQGYKCPRCGIIAIRRTDTGIWNCKKCDYTFAGGTYVPKTSVGLVAARSVKRATEPDMVFEEMEDITPGAVEAEETGEEVETEVDAVSEVATDVEAEVEMDAQVDTVVDSEVETEIVTADTDIADDTL
;
A
#
# COMPACT_ATOMS: atom_id res chain seq x y z
N MET A 1 22.98 -4.93 -12.67
CA MET A 1 22.68 -6.14 -13.46
C MET A 1 21.17 -6.28 -13.58
N ALA A 2 20.59 -5.95 -14.74
CA ALA A 2 19.17 -6.15 -14.98
C ALA A 2 18.87 -7.66 -14.90
N LYS A 3 17.90 -8.06 -14.06
CA LYS A 3 17.48 -9.46 -13.95
C LYS A 3 16.92 -9.89 -15.32
N LYS A 4 17.70 -10.65 -16.08
CA LYS A 4 17.29 -11.19 -17.38
C LYS A 4 16.13 -12.16 -17.14
N TYR A 5 14.90 -11.69 -17.28
CA TYR A 5 13.79 -12.57 -17.54
C TYR A 5 14.00 -13.12 -18.95
N THR A 6 14.05 -14.45 -19.08
CA THR A 6 14.08 -15.08 -20.41
C THR A 6 12.84 -14.62 -21.19
N ARG A 7 12.91 -14.59 -22.53
CA ARG A 7 11.84 -14.07 -23.40
C ARG A 7 10.45 -14.66 -23.08
N LYS A 8 10.39 -15.88 -22.53
CA LYS A 8 9.18 -16.59 -22.08
C LYS A 8 8.69 -16.16 -20.68
N GLY A 9 9.59 -15.72 -19.80
CA GLY A 9 9.30 -15.26 -18.44
C GLY A 9 9.07 -13.76 -18.31
N HIS A 10 9.26 -12.95 -19.36
CA HIS A 10 9.09 -11.50 -19.29
C HIS A 10 7.67 -11.09 -18.83
N LYS A 11 6.62 -11.77 -19.33
CA LYS A 11 5.22 -11.49 -18.97
C LYS A 11 4.83 -12.04 -17.58
N THR A 12 5.47 -13.10 -17.13
CA THR A 12 5.08 -13.82 -15.89
C THR A 12 6.07 -13.58 -14.74
N ARG A 13 7.18 -12.87 -14.98
CA ARG A 13 8.27 -12.57 -14.03
C ARG A 13 8.64 -13.80 -13.19
N SER A 14 8.73 -13.66 -11.86
CA SER A 14 9.05 -14.76 -10.94
C SER A 14 7.96 -15.83 -10.80
N ALA A 15 6.72 -15.52 -11.20
CA ALA A 15 5.58 -16.44 -11.16
C ALA A 15 5.60 -17.45 -12.32
N GLY A 16 6.57 -17.37 -13.23
CA GLY A 16 6.80 -18.39 -14.27
C GLY A 16 7.03 -19.80 -13.72
N ARG A 17 7.49 -19.92 -12.45
CA ARG A 17 7.67 -21.22 -11.77
C ARG A 17 6.38 -22.03 -11.65
N PHE A 18 5.23 -21.36 -11.65
CA PHE A 18 3.94 -22.00 -11.42
C PHE A 18 3.39 -22.68 -12.69
N GLY A 19 4.03 -22.46 -13.84
CA GLY A 19 3.57 -22.99 -15.12
C GLY A 19 2.21 -22.43 -15.52
N VAL A 20 1.32 -23.30 -15.99
CA VAL A 20 -0.05 -22.97 -16.44
C VAL A 20 -1.08 -22.92 -15.30
N ARG A 21 -0.74 -23.34 -14.09
CA ARG A 21 -1.67 -23.46 -12.95
C ARG A 21 -1.97 -22.09 -12.32
N TYR A 22 -3.13 -22.00 -11.64
CA TYR A 22 -3.57 -20.86 -10.80
C TYR A 22 -4.12 -19.60 -11.52
N GLY A 23 -4.15 -19.57 -12.85
CA GLY A 23 -4.74 -18.45 -13.60
C GLY A 23 -3.88 -17.18 -13.65
N ARG A 24 -4.37 -16.12 -14.31
CA ARG A 24 -3.59 -14.87 -14.52
C ARG A 24 -3.49 -14.01 -13.26
N LYS A 25 -4.61 -13.77 -12.56
CA LYS A 25 -4.71 -12.84 -11.41
C LYS A 25 -3.75 -13.24 -10.28
N ASN A 26 -3.83 -14.49 -9.82
CA ASN A 26 -2.98 -15.00 -8.75
C ASN A 26 -1.47 -14.92 -9.09
N ARG A 27 -1.10 -15.31 -10.33
CA ARG A 27 0.30 -15.23 -10.77
C ARG A 27 0.82 -13.79 -10.84
N LYS A 28 -0.01 -12.84 -11.25
CA LYS A 28 0.34 -11.41 -11.28
C LYS A 28 0.58 -10.89 -9.86
N LEU A 29 -0.36 -11.13 -8.94
CA LEU A 29 -0.25 -10.69 -7.55
C LEU A 29 0.99 -11.25 -6.86
N VAL A 30 1.28 -12.55 -7.02
CA VAL A 30 2.47 -13.17 -6.43
C VAL A 30 3.76 -12.60 -7.04
N ALA A 31 3.79 -12.37 -8.36
CA ALA A 31 4.94 -11.73 -9.00
C ALA A 31 5.20 -10.33 -8.43
N ASP A 32 4.15 -9.51 -8.29
CA ASP A 32 4.26 -8.14 -7.77
C ASP A 32 4.66 -8.11 -6.28
N ILE A 33 4.18 -9.07 -5.48
CA ILE A 33 4.56 -9.23 -4.06
C ILE A 33 6.03 -9.61 -3.94
N GLU A 34 6.49 -10.57 -4.73
CA GLU A 34 7.86 -11.06 -4.66
C GLU A 34 8.89 -10.08 -5.22
N GLU A 35 8.50 -9.28 -6.21
CA GLU A 35 9.32 -8.21 -6.75
C GLU A 35 9.60 -7.16 -5.69
N ARG A 36 8.56 -6.71 -4.98
CA ARG A 36 8.69 -5.84 -3.80
C ARG A 36 9.57 -6.48 -2.73
N MET A 37 9.27 -7.73 -2.35
CA MET A 37 10.02 -8.44 -1.31
C MET A 37 11.53 -8.58 -1.62
N ARG A 38 11.89 -8.77 -2.89
CA ARG A 38 13.28 -8.94 -3.33
C ARG A 38 13.97 -7.62 -3.69
N GLN A 39 13.25 -6.50 -3.66
CA GLN A 39 13.82 -5.18 -3.88
C GLN A 39 14.81 -4.84 -2.76
N GLY A 40 15.85 -4.06 -3.09
CA GLY A 40 16.75 -3.54 -2.07
C GLY A 40 16.11 -2.39 -1.31
N TYR A 41 16.13 -2.45 0.02
CA TYR A 41 15.63 -1.38 0.88
C TYR A 41 16.75 -0.71 1.69
N LYS A 42 16.57 0.59 1.99
CA LYS A 42 17.50 1.40 2.80
C LYS A 42 17.43 0.99 4.27
N CYS A 43 18.59 0.67 4.85
CA CYS A 43 18.71 0.33 6.27
C CYS A 43 18.45 1.56 7.16
N PRO A 44 17.64 1.45 8.24
CA PRO A 44 17.42 2.55 9.16
C PRO A 44 18.66 2.94 9.97
N ARG A 45 19.62 2.00 10.16
CA ARG A 45 20.84 2.24 10.93
C ARG A 45 21.99 2.78 10.06
N CYS A 46 22.29 2.14 8.93
CA CYS A 46 23.44 2.51 8.09
C CYS A 46 23.11 3.25 6.80
N GLY A 47 21.82 3.46 6.47
CA GLY A 47 21.37 4.18 5.28
C GLY A 47 21.57 3.43 3.94
N ILE A 48 22.35 2.36 3.93
CA ILE A 48 22.70 1.64 2.71
C ILE A 48 21.59 0.68 2.28
N ILE A 49 21.43 0.51 0.96
CA ILE A 49 20.50 -0.44 0.34
C ILE A 49 21.08 -1.87 0.42
N ALA A 50 20.95 -2.50 1.58
CA ALA A 50 21.52 -3.83 1.85
C ALA A 50 20.59 -4.77 2.64
N ILE A 51 19.36 -4.34 2.90
CA ILE A 51 18.37 -5.16 3.60
C ILE A 51 17.94 -6.35 2.73
N ARG A 52 17.86 -7.53 3.34
CA ARG A 52 17.15 -8.69 2.80
C ARG A 52 16.19 -9.25 3.85
N ARG A 53 15.14 -9.92 3.38
CA ARG A 53 14.21 -10.66 4.25
C ARG A 53 14.86 -11.96 4.69
N THR A 54 14.79 -12.27 5.99
CA THR A 54 15.24 -13.56 6.53
C THR A 54 14.03 -14.46 6.74
N ASP A 55 13.02 -13.99 7.49
CA ASP A 55 11.80 -14.75 7.83
C ASP A 55 10.53 -13.93 7.57
N THR A 56 9.37 -14.45 7.94
CA THR A 56 8.10 -13.71 7.97
C THR A 56 8.17 -12.51 8.91
N GLY A 57 8.18 -11.31 8.35
CA GLY A 57 8.22 -10.06 9.11
C GLY A 57 9.59 -9.69 9.68
N ILE A 58 10.61 -10.54 9.52
CA ILE A 58 11.98 -10.28 10.02
C ILE A 58 12.90 -9.92 8.86
N TRP A 59 13.56 -8.77 8.99
CA TRP A 59 14.48 -8.21 8.01
C TRP A 59 15.86 -8.03 8.60
N ASN A 60 16.89 -8.41 7.84
CA ASN A 60 18.29 -8.30 8.24
C ASN A 60 19.09 -7.46 7.24
N CYS A 61 19.94 -6.56 7.76
CA CYS A 61 20.88 -5.80 6.94
C CYS A 61 22.22 -6.53 6.83
N LYS A 62 22.65 -6.85 5.61
CA LYS A 62 23.93 -7.57 5.39
C LYS A 62 25.21 -6.77 5.65
N LYS A 63 25.12 -5.46 5.93
CA LYS A 63 26.30 -4.63 6.20
C LYS A 63 26.57 -4.41 7.68
N CYS A 64 25.52 -4.28 8.48
CA CYS A 64 25.62 -3.94 9.91
C CYS A 64 24.91 -4.95 10.81
N ASP A 65 24.43 -6.06 10.24
CA ASP A 65 23.72 -7.17 10.89
C ASP A 65 22.53 -6.76 11.76
N TYR A 66 21.97 -5.57 11.50
CA TYR A 66 20.80 -5.08 12.20
C TYR A 66 19.55 -5.85 11.76
N THR A 67 18.94 -6.56 12.69
CA THR A 67 17.66 -7.25 12.54
C THR A 67 16.52 -6.40 13.07
N PHE A 68 15.47 -6.22 12.28
CA PHE A 68 14.28 -5.49 12.71
C PHE A 68 13.00 -6.15 12.23
N ALA A 69 11.92 -5.88 12.96
CA ALA A 69 10.57 -6.30 12.59
C ALA A 69 9.95 -5.29 11.61
N GLY A 70 9.30 -5.80 10.57
CA GLY A 70 8.60 -5.01 9.55
C GLY A 70 7.41 -5.78 9.00
N GLY A 71 6.88 -5.33 7.86
CA GLY A 71 5.84 -6.09 7.17
C GLY A 71 6.37 -7.39 6.56
N THR A 72 5.45 -8.31 6.23
CA THR A 72 5.81 -9.62 5.67
C THR A 72 6.52 -9.54 4.32
N TYR A 73 6.08 -8.62 3.45
CA TYR A 73 6.61 -8.47 2.09
C TYR A 73 7.32 -7.13 1.84
N VAL A 74 7.14 -6.15 2.73
CA VAL A 74 7.75 -4.82 2.65
C VAL A 74 8.21 -4.43 4.07
N PRO A 75 9.43 -3.90 4.26
CA PRO A 75 9.95 -3.59 5.60
C PRO A 75 9.17 -2.49 6.33
N LYS A 76 8.59 -1.53 5.60
CA LYS A 76 7.73 -0.47 6.15
C LYS A 76 6.35 -0.55 5.52
N THR A 77 5.32 -0.71 6.34
CA THR A 77 3.91 -0.74 5.89
C THR A 77 3.26 0.61 6.13
N SER A 78 2.22 0.95 5.36
CA SER A 78 1.45 2.19 5.54
C SER A 78 0.86 2.28 6.95
N VAL A 79 0.23 1.20 7.42
CA VAL A 79 -0.34 1.10 8.77
C VAL A 79 0.75 1.27 9.85
N GLY A 80 1.91 0.63 9.68
CA GLY A 80 3.03 0.77 10.61
C GLY A 80 3.57 2.21 10.68
N LEU A 81 3.58 2.92 9.56
CA LEU A 81 3.99 4.33 9.51
C LEU A 81 2.97 5.26 10.18
N VAL A 82 1.68 4.95 10.10
CA VAL A 82 0.62 5.72 10.80
C VAL A 82 0.70 5.48 12.30
N ALA A 83 0.84 4.21 12.73
CA ALA A 83 1.01 3.86 14.13
C ALA A 83 2.23 4.55 14.74
N ALA A 84 3.39 4.50 14.08
CA ALA A 84 4.60 5.17 14.54
C ALA A 84 4.42 6.70 14.69
N ARG A 85 3.67 7.34 13.77
CA ARG A 85 3.33 8.76 13.86
C ARG A 85 2.42 9.09 15.04
N SER A 86 1.40 8.26 15.28
CA SER A 86 0.50 8.44 16.42
C SER A 86 1.20 8.30 17.76
N VAL A 87 2.10 7.30 17.90
CA VAL A 87 2.91 7.11 19.10
C VAL A 87 3.83 8.31 19.32
N LYS A 88 4.51 8.79 18.27
CA LYS A 88 5.39 9.95 18.37
C LYS A 88 4.64 11.18 18.90
N ARG A 89 3.45 11.45 18.37
CA ARG A 89 2.58 12.54 18.84
C ARG A 89 2.14 12.38 20.30
N ALA A 90 1.91 11.15 20.75
CA ALA A 90 1.50 10.89 22.13
C ALA A 90 2.66 11.01 23.13
N THR A 91 3.89 10.67 22.71
CA THR A 91 5.08 10.73 23.58
C THR A 91 5.71 12.11 23.67
N GLU A 92 5.56 12.92 22.63
CA GLU A 92 5.98 14.33 22.60
C GLU A 92 4.70 15.17 22.51
N PRO A 93 3.85 15.22 23.56
CA PRO A 93 2.76 16.18 23.57
C PRO A 93 3.38 17.57 23.49
N ASP A 94 2.89 18.36 22.56
CA ASP A 94 3.35 19.70 22.22
C ASP A 94 3.71 20.54 23.46
N MET A 95 5.02 20.64 23.75
CA MET A 95 5.57 21.81 24.44
C MET A 95 5.75 22.91 23.39
N VAL A 96 4.63 23.51 22.98
CA VAL A 96 4.62 24.83 22.33
C VAL A 96 3.27 25.46 22.63
N PHE A 97 3.16 26.10 23.79
CA PHE A 97 2.31 27.27 24.07
C PHE A 97 2.65 27.78 25.48
N GLU A 98 3.83 28.38 25.64
CA GLU A 98 4.14 29.37 26.70
C GLU A 98 5.51 29.99 26.40
N GLU A 99 5.56 30.84 25.38
CA GLU A 99 6.47 32.01 25.27
C GLU A 99 5.89 32.88 24.14
N MET A 100 4.67 33.38 24.38
CA MET A 100 4.07 34.46 23.61
C MET A 100 3.55 35.48 24.61
N GLU A 101 4.45 36.20 25.27
CA GLU A 101 4.22 37.60 25.63
C GLU A 101 5.50 38.38 25.32
N ASP A 102 5.33 39.47 24.57
CA ASP A 102 6.27 40.54 24.24
C ASP A 102 7.36 40.31 23.17
N ILE A 103 6.95 40.39 21.89
CA ILE A 103 7.54 41.33 20.91
C ILE A 103 6.39 41.87 20.04
N THR A 104 6.11 43.15 20.19
CA THR A 104 5.21 43.92 19.31
C THR A 104 5.81 44.10 17.91
N PRO A 105 4.98 44.28 16.87
CA PRO A 105 5.40 44.25 15.48
C PRO A 105 6.08 45.57 15.08
N GLY A 106 7.30 45.48 14.55
CA GLY A 106 8.04 46.59 13.96
C GLY A 106 8.59 46.18 12.60
N ALA A 107 8.19 46.93 11.58
CA ALA A 107 8.45 46.71 10.16
C ALA A 107 9.93 46.54 9.79
N VAL A 108 10.21 45.70 8.78
CA VAL A 108 11.16 45.99 7.68
C VAL A 108 10.88 45.08 6.48
N GLU A 109 10.33 45.72 5.45
CA GLU A 109 10.65 45.68 4.00
C GLU A 109 11.21 44.41 3.34
N ALA A 110 10.66 44.18 2.15
CA ALA A 110 10.98 43.17 1.16
C ALA A 110 12.45 43.17 0.71
N GLU A 111 12.97 42.00 0.33
CA GLU A 111 13.70 41.81 -0.92
C GLU A 111 13.41 40.41 -1.50
N GLU A 112 12.94 40.42 -2.73
CA GLU A 112 12.75 39.26 -3.60
C GLU A 112 14.10 38.90 -4.24
N THR A 113 14.53 37.65 -4.14
CA THR A 113 15.40 37.04 -5.16
C THR A 113 14.94 35.61 -5.40
N GLY A 114 14.33 35.42 -6.57
CA GLY A 114 14.08 34.10 -7.13
C GLY A 114 15.38 33.49 -7.63
N GLU A 115 15.60 32.22 -7.29
CA GLU A 115 16.35 31.32 -8.15
C GLU A 115 15.48 30.09 -8.40
N GLU A 116 15.16 29.95 -9.68
CA GLU A 116 14.31 28.94 -10.26
C GLU A 116 15.09 27.62 -10.25
N VAL A 117 14.58 26.62 -9.53
CA VAL A 117 14.99 25.22 -9.75
C VAL A 117 13.77 24.46 -10.23
N GLU A 118 13.68 24.39 -11.55
CA GLU A 118 12.86 23.42 -12.26
C GLU A 118 13.22 22.01 -11.78
N THR A 119 12.32 21.39 -11.03
CA THR A 119 12.18 19.93 -11.11
C THR A 119 10.85 19.67 -11.76
N GLU A 120 10.96 19.25 -13.02
CA GLU A 120 9.95 18.66 -13.87
C GLU A 120 9.15 17.63 -13.06
N VAL A 121 7.98 18.04 -12.58
CA VAL A 121 6.90 17.15 -12.16
C VAL A 121 6.17 16.71 -13.42
N ASP A 122 6.80 15.80 -14.16
CA ASP A 122 6.14 15.11 -15.25
C ASP A 122 5.07 14.15 -14.70
N ALA A 123 3.84 14.67 -14.71
CA ALA A 123 2.64 14.00 -15.18
C ALA A 123 2.29 12.63 -14.55
N VAL A 124 1.63 12.67 -13.39
CA VAL A 124 0.56 11.70 -13.07
C VAL A 124 -0.56 12.42 -12.27
N SER A 125 -1.28 13.35 -12.90
CA SER A 125 -2.51 13.91 -12.33
C SER A 125 -3.68 13.99 -13.31
N GLU A 126 -3.64 13.25 -14.41
CA GLU A 126 -4.80 13.08 -15.31
C GLU A 126 -5.31 11.63 -15.34
N VAL A 127 -5.23 10.92 -14.21
CA VAL A 127 -5.99 9.67 -13.99
C VAL A 127 -6.63 9.72 -12.60
N ALA A 128 -7.40 10.78 -12.36
CA ALA A 128 -8.19 10.94 -11.14
C ALA A 128 -9.71 11.03 -11.41
N THR A 129 -10.17 10.78 -12.63
CA THR A 129 -11.62 10.79 -12.96
C THR A 129 -12.10 9.49 -13.61
N ASP A 130 -11.40 8.37 -13.41
CA ASP A 130 -11.87 7.05 -13.86
C ASP A 130 -11.84 5.99 -12.74
N VAL A 131 -11.24 6.27 -11.57
CA VAL A 131 -11.20 5.30 -10.45
C VAL A 131 -12.44 5.39 -9.56
N GLU A 132 -13.10 6.55 -9.49
CA GLU A 132 -14.34 6.70 -8.71
C GLU A 132 -15.55 6.10 -9.44
N ALA A 133 -15.54 6.04 -10.78
CA ALA A 133 -16.60 5.42 -11.57
C ALA A 133 -16.58 3.88 -11.56
N GLU A 134 -15.42 3.25 -11.30
CA GLU A 134 -15.35 1.78 -11.18
C GLU A 134 -15.80 1.25 -9.81
N VAL A 135 -15.67 2.07 -8.76
CA VAL A 135 -16.07 1.67 -7.39
C VAL A 135 -17.60 1.71 -7.20
N GLU A 136 -18.32 2.53 -7.98
CA GLU A 136 -19.79 2.57 -7.92
C GLU A 136 -20.47 1.40 -8.64
N MET A 137 -19.83 0.82 -9.68
CA MET A 137 -20.42 -0.33 -10.40
C MET A 137 -20.24 -1.67 -9.66
N ASP A 138 -19.20 -1.85 -8.86
CA ASP A 138 -19.01 -3.08 -8.06
C ASP A 138 -19.96 -3.13 -6.83
N ALA A 139 -20.33 -1.97 -6.26
CA ALA A 139 -21.27 -1.92 -5.12
C ALA A 139 -22.74 -2.23 -5.51
N GLN A 140 -23.10 -2.08 -6.78
CA GLN A 140 -24.44 -2.43 -7.29
C GLN A 140 -24.57 -3.91 -7.69
N VAL A 141 -23.46 -4.63 -7.91
CA VAL A 141 -23.50 -6.07 -8.19
C VAL A 141 -23.72 -6.86 -6.90
N ASP A 142 -23.13 -6.45 -5.77
CA ASP A 142 -23.30 -7.15 -4.49
C ASP A 142 -24.72 -7.02 -3.88
N THR A 143 -25.45 -5.92 -4.10
CA THR A 143 -26.84 -5.79 -3.59
C THR A 143 -27.87 -6.54 -4.43
N VAL A 144 -27.59 -6.76 -5.72
CA VAL A 144 -28.48 -7.55 -6.60
C VAL A 144 -28.36 -9.03 -6.28
N VAL A 145 -27.14 -9.54 -6.04
CA VAL A 145 -26.92 -10.96 -5.70
C VAL A 145 -27.52 -11.32 -4.34
N ASP A 146 -27.48 -10.44 -3.33
CA ASP A 146 -28.17 -10.68 -2.05
C ASP A 146 -29.70 -10.66 -2.21
N SER A 147 -30.27 -9.78 -3.05
CA SER A 147 -31.73 -9.73 -3.28
C SER A 147 -32.29 -10.92 -4.09
N GLU A 148 -31.49 -11.47 -5.01
CA GLU A 148 -31.85 -12.67 -5.78
C GLU A 148 -31.78 -13.94 -4.91
N VAL A 149 -30.79 -14.04 -4.01
CA VAL A 149 -30.71 -15.14 -3.03
C VAL A 149 -31.85 -15.06 -2.02
N GLU A 150 -32.27 -13.88 -1.57
CA GLU A 150 -33.42 -13.75 -0.67
C GLU A 150 -34.75 -14.14 -1.33
N THR A 151 -34.94 -13.91 -2.64
CA THR A 151 -36.18 -14.30 -3.35
C THR A 151 -36.26 -15.80 -3.68
N GLU A 152 -35.12 -16.48 -3.86
CA GLU A 152 -35.09 -17.94 -4.02
C GLU A 152 -35.34 -18.69 -2.69
N ILE A 153 -34.93 -18.16 -1.54
CA ILE A 153 -35.17 -18.81 -0.24
C ILE A 153 -36.67 -18.71 0.14
N VAL A 154 -37.34 -17.60 -0.15
CA VAL A 154 -38.77 -17.40 0.20
C VAL A 154 -39.70 -18.31 -0.62
N THR A 155 -39.32 -18.73 -1.83
CA THR A 155 -40.13 -19.65 -2.65
C THR A 155 -39.92 -21.12 -2.31
N ALA A 156 -38.79 -21.48 -1.68
CA ALA A 156 -38.51 -22.86 -1.26
C ALA A 156 -39.25 -23.26 0.03
N ASP A 157 -39.66 -22.30 0.88
CA ASP A 157 -40.35 -22.57 2.14
C ASP A 157 -41.89 -22.64 2.02
N THR A 158 -42.48 -22.33 0.85
CA THR A 158 -43.94 -22.41 0.64
C THR A 158 -44.45 -23.73 0.07
N ASP A 159 -43.58 -24.65 -0.35
CA ASP A 159 -43.98 -25.92 -0.98
C ASP A 159 -43.98 -27.14 -0.03
N ILE A 160 -43.90 -26.93 1.29
CA ILE A 160 -43.87 -28.02 2.31
C ILE A 160 -45.22 -28.20 3.04
N ALA A 161 -46.20 -27.33 2.84
CA ALA A 161 -47.46 -27.37 3.57
C ALA A 161 -48.67 -27.60 2.67
N ASP A 162 -48.82 -28.80 2.09
CA ASP A 162 -50.12 -29.40 1.71
C ASP A 162 -49.91 -30.86 1.23
N ASP A 163 -49.42 -31.75 2.12
CA ASP A 163 -49.49 -33.20 1.86
C ASP A 163 -49.65 -34.01 3.16
N THR A 164 -50.53 -33.53 4.04
CA THR A 164 -51.08 -34.33 5.15
C THR A 164 -52.54 -33.95 5.40
N LEU A 165 -53.47 -34.57 4.65
CA LEU A 165 -54.68 -35.25 5.13
C LEU A 165 -55.57 -35.73 3.96
#